data_AF-A0A0N1GBK0-F1
#
_entry.id   AF-A0A0N1GBK0-F1
#
_cell.length_a   1.000
_cell.length_b   1.000
_cell.length_c   1.000
_cell.angle_alpha   90.00
_cell.angle_beta   90.00
_cell.angle_gamma   90.00
#
_symmetry.space_group_name_H-M   'P 1'
#
loop_
_entity.id
_entity.type
_entity.pdbx_description
1 polymer ?
#
loop_
_entity_poly.entity_id
_entity_poly.type
_entity_poly.pdbx_seq_one_letter_code
_entity_poly.pdbx_strand_id
1 'polypeptide(L)'
;MRGPGLSTITFVEGERGVLVIAPLISAEVVAAALALYREHRGERPVTAVIYTHSHVDHFGGVREVVDPGEVAAGWGRAPPSAVSD
;
A
#
# COMPACT_ATOMS: atom_id res chain seq x y z
N MET A 1 7.19 -7.70 -6.51
CA MET A 1 6.41 -8.68 -7.28
C MET A 1 6.36 -8.26 -8.74
N ARG A 2 6.70 -9.17 -9.67
CA ARG A 2 6.62 -8.97 -11.12
C ARG A 2 5.54 -9.91 -11.70
N GLY A 3 4.89 -9.49 -12.80
CA GLY A 3 3.86 -10.28 -13.48
C GLY A 3 2.37 -9.86 -13.30
N PRO A 4 1.92 -9.14 -12.25
CA PRO A 4 0.50 -8.81 -12.12
C PRO A 4 0.04 -7.72 -13.09
N GLY A 5 0.92 -6.81 -13.52
CA GLY A 5 0.64 -5.75 -14.48
C GLY A 5 1.86 -5.38 -15.32
N LEU A 6 1.80 -4.22 -15.99
CA LEU A 6 2.90 -3.72 -16.83
C LEU A 6 4.17 -3.38 -16.03
N SER A 7 4.00 -2.91 -14.79
CA SER A 7 5.08 -2.49 -13.90
C SER A 7 5.29 -3.46 -12.73
N THR A 8 6.18 -3.08 -11.82
CA THR A 8 6.50 -3.85 -10.61
C THR A 8 5.95 -3.13 -9.39
N ILE A 9 5.20 -3.85 -8.56
CA ILE A 9 4.82 -3.42 -7.20
C ILE A 9 5.82 -3.99 -6.21
N THR A 10 6.26 -3.18 -5.24
CA THR A 10 7.18 -3.62 -4.18
C THR A 10 6.55 -3.45 -2.82
N PHE A 11 6.70 -4.47 -1.98
CA PHE A 11 6.28 -4.49 -0.59
C PHE A 11 7.52 -4.43 0.29
N VAL A 12 7.60 -3.46 1.20
CA VAL A 12 8.68 -3.34 2.18
C VAL A 12 8.08 -3.51 3.58
N GLU A 13 8.52 -4.54 4.29
CA GLU A 13 8.04 -4.86 5.62
C GLU A 13 8.75 -3.99 6.66
N GLY A 14 7.98 -3.18 7.39
CA GLY A 14 8.44 -2.45 8.58
C GLY A 14 7.79 -2.98 9.86
N GLU A 15 8.12 -2.37 10.99
CA GLU A 15 7.59 -2.76 12.31
C GLU A 15 6.08 -2.54 12.44
N ARG A 16 5.55 -1.46 11.86
CA ARG A 16 4.13 -1.07 11.99
C ARG A 16 3.22 -1.63 10.90
N GLY A 17 3.79 -2.25 9.87
CA GLY A 17 3.04 -2.70 8.69
C GLY A 17 3.91 -2.75 7.45
N VAL A 18 3.27 -2.68 6.29
CA VAL A 18 3.93 -2.74 4.98
C VAL A 18 3.86 -1.39 4.26
N LEU A 19 4.95 -1.02 3.59
CA LEU A 19 5.02 0.07 2.63
C LEU A 19 4.80 -0.50 1.23
N VAL A 20 3.90 0.09 0.46
CA VAL A 20 3.65 -0.25 -0.94
C VAL A 20 4.35 0.75 -1.86
N ILE A 21 5.11 0.27 -2.84
CA ILE A 21 5.78 1.12 -3.82
C ILE A 21 5.24 0.78 -5.20
N ALA A 22 4.89 1.83 -5.96
CA ALA A 22 4.33 1.74 -7.31
C ALA A 22 3.08 0.83 -7.40
N PRO A 23 1.90 1.27 -6.91
CA PRO A 23 0.66 0.51 -6.89
C PRO A 23 0.01 0.38 -8.29
N LEU A 24 0.78 -0.04 -9.28
CA LEU A 24 0.35 -0.53 -10.59
C LEU A 24 -0.65 0.39 -11.32
N ILE A 25 -1.26 -0.11 -12.39
CA ILE A 25 -2.15 0.68 -13.26
C ILE A 25 -3.61 0.71 -12.79
N SER A 26 -4.10 -0.35 -12.13
CA SER A 26 -5.50 -0.48 -11.74
C SER A 26 -5.66 -1.11 -10.35
N ALA A 27 -6.80 -0.84 -9.72
CA ALA A 27 -7.13 -1.32 -8.38
C ALA A 27 -7.18 -2.86 -8.33
N GLU A 28 -7.78 -3.49 -9.34
CA GLU A 28 -7.96 -4.94 -9.43
C GLU A 28 -6.61 -5.67 -9.45
N VAL A 29 -5.63 -5.11 -10.17
CA VAL A 29 -4.29 -5.70 -10.26
C VAL A 29 -3.54 -5.53 -8.94
N VAL A 30 -3.72 -4.40 -8.25
CA VAL A 30 -3.16 -4.20 -6.91
C VAL A 30 -3.80 -5.15 -5.90
N ALA A 31 -5.11 -5.36 -5.96
CA ALA A 31 -5.84 -6.27 -5.07
C ALA A 31 -5.29 -7.70 -5.22
N ALA A 32 -5.11 -8.17 -6.45
CA ALA A 32 -4.50 -9.47 -6.73
C ALA A 32 -3.05 -9.56 -6.20
N ALA A 33 -2.26 -8.49 -6.36
CA ALA A 33 -0.89 -8.45 -5.84
C ALA A 33 -0.82 -8.45 -4.32
N LEU A 34 -1.73 -7.72 -3.66
CA LEU A 34 -1.82 -7.62 -2.21
C LEU A 34 -2.31 -8.95 -1.61
N ALA A 35 -3.29 -9.60 -2.25
CA ALA A 35 -3.75 -10.93 -1.88
C ALA A 35 -2.61 -11.96 -1.96
N LEU A 36 -1.85 -11.99 -3.06
CA LEU A 36 -0.71 -12.90 -3.20
C LEU A 36 0.38 -12.61 -2.17
N TYR A 37 0.67 -11.34 -1.90
CA TYR A 37 1.59 -10.95 -0.83
C TYR A 37 1.12 -11.49 0.53
N ARG A 38 -0.15 -11.26 0.88
CA ARG A 38 -0.75 -11.66 2.16
C ARG A 38 -0.81 -13.17 2.35
N GLU A 39 -1.09 -13.93 1.30
CA GLU A 39 -1.04 -15.40 1.31
C GLU A 39 0.31 -15.93 1.82
N HIS A 40 1.41 -15.26 1.46
CA HIS A 40 2.77 -15.73 1.78
C HIS A 40 3.42 -15.00 2.96
N ARG A 41 2.94 -13.80 3.30
CA ARG A 41 3.60 -12.86 4.24
C ARG A 41 2.70 -12.39 5.39
N GLY A 42 1.43 -12.77 5.37
CA GLY A 42 0.43 -12.42 6.38
C GLY A 42 -0.27 -11.08 6.15
N GLU A 43 -1.34 -10.85 6.92
CA GLU A 43 -2.19 -9.66 6.88
C GLU A 43 -1.56 -8.47 7.61
N ARG A 44 -0.54 -7.86 7.00
CA ARG A 44 0.11 -6.64 7.52
C ARG A 44 -0.64 -5.40 7.00
N PRO A 45 -0.98 -4.42 7.86
CA PRO A 45 -1.64 -3.20 7.41
C PRO A 45 -0.71 -2.40 6.48
N VAL A 46 -1.27 -1.80 5.43
CA VAL A 46 -0.51 -0.87 4.61
C VAL A 46 -0.39 0.46 5.36
N THR A 47 0.84 0.92 5.55
CA THR A 47 1.14 2.10 6.39
C THR A 47 1.73 3.27 5.61
N ALA A 48 2.10 3.03 4.34
CA ALA A 48 2.59 4.07 3.46
C ALA A 48 2.49 3.61 1.99
N VAL A 49 2.47 4.60 1.09
CA VAL A 49 2.65 4.41 -0.35
C VAL A 49 3.76 5.33 -0.85
N ILE A 50 4.62 4.82 -1.74
CA ILE A 50 5.58 5.62 -2.52
C ILE A 50 5.25 5.48 -4.00
N TYR A 51 5.03 6.61 -4.66
CA TYR A 51 5.10 6.70 -6.11
C TYR A 51 6.54 6.97 -6.52
N THR A 52 7.08 6.14 -7.40
CA THR A 52 8.48 6.30 -7.84
C THR A 52 8.63 7.42 -8.85
N HIS A 53 7.64 7.61 -9.72
CA HIS A 53 7.56 8.67 -10.73
C HIS A 53 6.12 8.81 -11.25
N SER A 54 5.89 9.76 -12.15
CA SER A 54 4.57 10.19 -12.60
C SER A 54 4.06 9.51 -13.87
N HIS A 55 4.28 8.20 -14.03
CA HIS A 55 3.58 7.40 -15.05
C HIS A 55 2.43 6.60 -14.44
N VAL A 56 1.34 6.45 -15.18
CA VAL A 56 0.06 5.92 -14.67
C VAL A 56 0.17 4.50 -14.12
N ASP A 57 1.05 3.68 -14.69
CA ASP A 57 1.33 2.33 -14.23
C ASP A 57 2.10 2.28 -12.91
N HIS A 58 2.44 3.43 -12.32
CA HIS A 58 3.09 3.54 -11.01
C HIS A 58 2.23 4.22 -9.94
N PHE A 59 1.00 4.65 -10.25
CA PHE A 59 0.08 5.25 -9.28
C PHE A 59 -1.40 4.92 -9.49
N GLY A 60 -1.78 4.38 -10.65
CA GLY A 60 -3.17 4.22 -11.07
C GLY A 60 -4.03 3.35 -10.16
N GLY A 61 -3.44 2.31 -9.56
CA GLY A 61 -4.15 1.39 -8.65
C GLY A 61 -4.19 1.82 -7.18
N VAL A 62 -3.74 3.02 -6.83
CA VAL A 62 -3.55 3.41 -5.41
C VAL A 62 -4.81 3.40 -4.56
N ARG A 63 -6.00 3.57 -5.14
CA ARG A 63 -7.27 3.57 -4.38
C ARG A 63 -7.64 2.21 -3.79
N GLU A 64 -7.01 1.13 -4.26
CA GLU A 64 -7.10 -0.18 -3.59
C GLU A 64 -6.28 -0.23 -2.30
N VAL A 65 -5.26 0.62 -2.21
CA VAL A 65 -4.31 0.63 -1.09
C VAL A 65 -4.75 1.59 0.01
N VAL A 66 -5.40 2.70 -0.36
CA VAL A 66 -5.66 3.83 0.53
C VAL A 66 -7.06 4.39 0.34
N ASP A 67 -7.72 4.72 1.44
CA ASP A 67 -8.90 5.57 1.42
C ASP A 67 -8.51 7.05 1.37
N PRO A 68 -9.02 7.85 0.40
CA PRO A 68 -8.71 9.27 0.32
C PRO A 68 -9.12 10.09 1.56
N GLY A 69 -10.19 9.68 2.27
CA GLY A 69 -10.64 10.33 3.51
C GLY A 69 -9.65 10.11 4.66
N GLU A 70 -9.15 8.88 4.82
CA GLU A 70 -8.07 8.58 5.77
C GLU A 70 -6.79 9.37 5.46
N VAL A 71 -6.45 9.50 4.18
CA VAL A 71 -5.31 10.31 3.76
C VAL A 71 -5.50 11.79 4.12
N ALA A 72 -6.68 12.34 3.83
CA ALA A 72 -7.01 13.72 4.16
C ALA A 72 -7.03 13.98 5.69
N ALA A 73 -7.43 12.99 6.49
CA ALA A 73 -7.43 13.06 7.95
C ALA A 73 -6.03 12.92 8.58
N GLY A 74 -4.99 12.65 7.79
CA GLY A 74 -3.64 12.39 8.27
C GLY A 74 -3.38 10.90 8.42
N TRP A 75 -3.16 10.22 7.30
CA TRP A 75 -2.98 8.77 7.23
C TRP A 75 -1.98 8.24 8.28
N GLY A 76 -2.41 7.28 9.08
CA GLY A 76 -1.55 6.65 10.08
C GLY A 76 -1.10 7.56 11.23
N ARG A 77 -1.64 8.79 11.34
CA ARG A 77 -1.57 9.57 12.59
C ARG A 77 -2.58 9.01 13.59
N ALA A 78 -2.22 7.94 14.28
CA ALA A 78 -2.64 7.84 15.68
C ALA A 78 -1.95 9.00 16.44
N PRO A 79 -2.63 9.73 17.34
CA PRO A 79 -1.94 10.66 18.23
C PRO A 79 -0.87 9.90 19.03
N PRO A 80 0.32 10.50 19.28
CA PRO A 80 1.27 9.91 20.21
C PRO A 80 0.58 9.79 21.59
N SER A 81 0.57 8.57 22.13
CA SER A 81 0.02 8.09 23.41
C SER A 81 -1.50 8.11 23.61
N ALA A 82 -2.14 6.95 23.38
CA ALA A 82 -3.07 6.39 24.35
C ALA A 82 -2.38 5.18 25.02
N VAL A 83 -1.36 5.49 25.83
CA VAL A 83 -0.99 4.60 26.94
C VAL A 83 -2.03 4.91 28.00
N SER A 84 -2.97 3.99 28.19
CA SER A 84 -3.88 4.02 29.32
C SER A 84 -3.16 3.26 30.43
N ASP A 85 -2.97 3.90 31.58
CA ASP A 85 -2.65 3.21 32.84
C ASP A 85 -3.73 2.16 33.18
#